data_AF-A0AAX3LK08-F1
#
_entry.id   AF-A0AAX3LK08-F1
#
_cell.length_a   1.000
_cell.length_b   1.000
_cell.length_c   1.000
_cell.angle_alpha   90.00
_cell.angle_beta   90.00
_cell.angle_gamma   90.00
#
_symmetry.space_group_name_H-M   'P 1'
#
loop_
_entity.id
_entity.type
_entity.pdbx_description
1 polymer ?
#
loop_
_entity_poly.entity_id
_entity_poly.type
_entity_poly.pdbx_seq_one_letter_code
_entity_poly.pdbx_strand_id
1 'polypeptide(L)' 'MSQPINLNKARKARDLAARRAQADENALRFGRSKAEKEAARKSAAQAKATLDAHKRET' A
#
# COMPACT_ATOMS: atom_id res chain seq x y z
N MET A 1 40.98 20.09 5.95
CA MET A 1 40.38 21.15 5.09
C MET A 1 38.94 20.74 4.78
N SER A 2 37.95 21.42 5.36
CA SER A 2 36.53 21.14 5.10
C SER A 2 36.13 21.79 3.78
N GLN A 3 35.77 20.98 2.79
CA GLN A 3 35.19 21.47 1.53
C GLN A 3 33.84 22.16 1.84
N PRO A 4 33.53 23.33 1.23
CA PRO A 4 32.23 23.96 1.42
C PRO A 4 31.13 23.06 0.84
N ILE A 5 30.25 22.55 1.70
CA ILE A 5 29.13 21.70 1.27
C ILE A 5 27.92 22.54 0.91
N ASN A 6 27.30 22.23 -0.22
CA ASN A 6 26.05 22.88 -0.60
C ASN A 6 24.89 22.26 0.23
N LEU A 7 24.47 22.98 1.27
CA LEU A 7 23.39 22.58 2.18
C LEU A 7 22.06 22.35 1.46
N ASN A 8 21.79 23.04 0.35
CA ASN A 8 20.56 22.84 -0.43
C ASN A 8 20.54 21.46 -1.09
N LYS A 9 21.67 21.01 -1.64
CA LYS A 9 21.79 19.66 -2.20
C LYS A 9 21.61 18.59 -1.12
N ALA A 10 22.21 18.80 0.06
CA ALA A 10 22.08 17.88 1.19
C ALA A 10 20.62 17.77 1.69
N ARG A 11 19.91 18.90 1.83
CA ARG A 11 18.48 18.91 2.21
C ARG A 11 17.63 18.17 1.18
N LYS A 12 17.80 18.47 -0.12
CA LYS A 12 17.07 17.79 -1.19
C LYS A 12 17.31 16.28 -1.21
N ALA A 13 18.55 15.84 -0.99
CA ALA A 13 18.87 14.42 -0.93
C ALA A 13 18.17 13.73 0.25
N ARG A 14 18.18 14.37 1.44
CA ARG A 14 17.47 13.86 2.62
C ARG A 14 15.96 13.77 2.38
N ASP A 15 15.35 14.81 1.81
CA ASP A 15 13.91 14.85 1.58
C ASP A 15 13.49 13.81 0.52
N LEU A 16 14.32 13.59 -0.52
CA LEU A 16 14.10 12.54 -1.51
C LEU A 16 14.19 11.14 -0.87
N ALA A 17 15.17 10.91 0.00
CA ALA A 17 15.32 9.64 0.71
C ALA A 17 14.12 9.37 1.64
N ALA A 18 13.66 10.37 2.37
CA ALA A 18 12.48 10.26 3.24
C ALA A 18 11.21 9.92 2.43
N ARG A 19 11.02 10.56 1.27
CA ARG A 19 9.88 10.27 0.38
C ARG A 19 9.92 8.85 -0.16
N ARG A 20 11.10 8.31 -0.51
CA ARG A 20 11.24 6.92 -0.96
C ARG A 20 10.88 5.93 0.14
N ALA A 21 11.42 6.13 1.35
CA ALA A 21 11.09 5.27 2.50
C ALA A 21 9.58 5.26 2.81
N GLN A 22 8.92 6.42 2.75
CA GLN A 22 7.46 6.51 2.90
C GLN A 22 6.71 5.78 1.76
N ALA A 23 7.20 5.88 0.52
CA ALA A 23 6.60 5.18 -0.60
C ALA A 23 6.71 3.65 -0.45
N ASP A 24 7.87 3.16 0.00
CA ASP A 24 8.09 1.73 0.27
C ASP A 24 7.21 1.24 1.42
N GLU A 25 7.11 2.01 2.52
CA GLU A 25 6.21 1.72 3.65
C GLU A 25 4.74 1.68 3.20
N ASN A 26 4.33 2.61 2.33
CA ASN A 26 2.99 2.64 1.76
C ASN A 26 2.75 1.49 0.78
N ALA A 27 3.75 1.11 -0.01
CA ALA A 27 3.69 -0.05 -0.90
C ALA A 27 3.58 -1.35 -0.09
N LEU A 28 4.20 -1.45 1.08
CA LEU A 28 4.04 -2.61 1.96
C LEU A 28 2.68 -2.60 2.67
N ARG A 29 2.27 -1.45 3.24
CA ARG A 29 1.02 -1.32 4.01
C ARG A 29 -0.24 -1.39 3.14
N PHE A 30 -0.19 -0.77 1.97
CA PHE A 30 -1.33 -0.64 1.07
C PHE A 30 -1.16 -1.41 -0.23
N GLY A 31 -0.13 -2.26 -0.32
CA GLY A 31 0.37 -2.99 -1.49
C GLY A 31 -0.58 -3.90 -2.24
N ARG A 32 -1.81 -4.04 -1.74
CA ARG A 32 -2.85 -4.67 -2.56
C ARG A 32 -3.17 -3.74 -3.72
N SER A 33 -2.83 -4.19 -4.92
CA SER A 33 -3.23 -3.52 -6.15
C SER A 33 -4.76 -3.40 -6.22
N LYS A 34 -5.27 -2.44 -7.00
CA LYS A 34 -6.73 -2.32 -7.21
C LYS A 34 -7.33 -3.64 -7.71
N ALA A 35 -6.62 -4.34 -8.59
CA ALA A 35 -7.01 -5.64 -9.12
C ALA A 35 -7.09 -6.72 -8.02
N GLU A 36 -6.10 -6.80 -7.13
CA GLU A 36 -6.14 -7.73 -5.98
C GLU A 36 -7.27 -7.41 -5.01
N LYS A 37 -7.52 -6.12 -4.75
CA LYS A 37 -8.66 -5.70 -3.92
C LYS A 37 -9.99 -6.12 -4.55
N GLU A 38 -10.14 -5.97 -5.87
CA GLU A 38 -11.34 -6.39 -6.59
C GLU A 38 -11.50 -7.91 -6.62
N ALA A 39 -10.42 -8.66 -6.85
CA ALA A 39 -10.44 -10.12 -6.79
C ALA A 39 -10.85 -10.63 -5.40
N ALA A 40 -10.28 -10.04 -4.33
CA ALA A 40 -10.64 -10.37 -2.96
C ALA A 40 -12.11 -10.04 -2.66
N ARG A 41 -12.62 -8.89 -3.13
CA ARG A 41 -14.04 -8.51 -2.99
C ARG A 41 -14.96 -9.50 -3.70
N LYS A 42 -14.62 -9.91 -4.92
CA LYS A 42 -15.40 -10.90 -5.70
C LYS A 42 -15.43 -12.25 -4.99
N SER A 43 -14.29 -12.73 -4.51
CA SER A 43 -14.20 -13.98 -3.74
C SER A 43 -15.04 -13.91 -2.46
N ALA A 44 -14.96 -12.82 -1.71
CA ALA A 44 -15.77 -12.62 -0.51
C ALA A 44 -17.27 -12.57 -0.80
N ALA A 45 -17.68 -11.91 -1.90
CA ALA A 45 -19.08 -11.86 -2.32
C ALA A 45 -19.61 -13.23 -2.73
N GLN A 46 -18.82 -14.02 -3.48
CA GLN A 46 -19.17 -15.40 -3.82
C GLN A 46 -19.31 -16.27 -2.57
N ALA A 47 -18.34 -16.22 -1.66
CA ALA A 47 -18.40 -16.97 -0.41
C ALA A 47 -19.64 -16.60 0.41
N LYS A 48 -19.96 -15.30 0.50
CA LYS A 48 -21.18 -14.83 1.16
C LYS A 48 -22.44 -15.37 0.49
N ALA A 49 -22.54 -15.29 -0.84
CA ALA A 49 -23.69 -15.79 -1.58
C ALA A 49 -23.88 -17.30 -1.41
N THR A 50 -22.78 -18.07 -1.41
CA THR A 50 -22.82 -19.52 -1.14
C THR A 50 -23.33 -19.79 0.27
N LEU A 51 -22.81 -19.07 1.28
CA LEU A 51 -23.27 -19.22 2.66
C LEU A 51 -24.74 -18.85 2.81
N ASP A 52 -25.18 -17.75 2.20
CA ASP A 52 -26.57 -17.30 2.23
C ASP A 52 -27.49 -18.31 1.52
N ALA A 53 -27.08 -18.91 0.40
CA ALA A 53 -27.84 -19.97 -0.27
C ALA A 53 -27.98 -21.25 0.56
N HIS A 54 -27.04 -21.51 1.46
CA HIS A 54 -27.09 -22.66 2.38
C HIS A 54 -27.75 -22.32 3.73
N LYS A 55 -28.08 -21.06 4.00
CA LYS A 55 -28.87 -20.71 5.19
C LYS A 55 -30.28 -21.24 5.01
N ARG A 56 -30.69 -22.09 5.95
CA ARG A 56 -32.10 -22.39 6.16
C ARG A 56 -32.66 -21.27 7.01
N GLU A 57 -33.70 -20.61 6.53
CA GLU A 57 -34.52 -19.75 7.38
C GLU A 57 -35.24 -20.67 8.37
N THR A 58 -34.70 -20.75 9.57
CA THR A 58 -35.38 -21.32 10.74
C THR A 58 -35.67 -20.20 11.71
#